data_AF-A0A4V6M0N2-F1
#
_entry.id   AF-A0A4V6M0N2-F1
#
_cell.length_a   1.000
_cell.length_b   1.000
_cell.length_c   1.000
_cell.angle_alpha   90.00
_cell.angle_beta   90.00
_cell.angle_gamma   90.00
#
_symmetry.space_group_name_H-M   'P 1'
#
loop_
_entity.id
_entity.type
_entity.pdbx_description
1 polymer ?
#
loop_
_entity_poly.entity_id
_entity_poly.type
_entity_poly.pdbx_seq_one_letter_code
_entity_poly.pdbx_strand_id
1 'polypeptide(L)'
;MTRAAAPPRPPEPDGPRQVSKFEFNLLRILRFMVGHFPADQGMQLVRATVTRPECLSAGAVDLVKDTLAKACVLFLVKQGAWRNDKYLREGNPVQGRVWDRVPLDERSLTFSRPVLEFLQWATAEKVNDTKAPWDAAPKGLTPADEFFFWLAFDATRADPDLLNALRRKDAFRTNPLCWVTCPGDMIDGDDATPPDFAPLFEGQRAVILECLQPHLTHRWVRSERMKGQIGDWKRMRQQGRAEFAALQAFLKAAHAAKRTDLARFVLKTNAALFTSELTPVFWTGGLQGSGPPRLADRLDTQRAALAVPRQMEVLEVWQREALNVGYFDEGYQASQMWKADWEAASGTRTAARAHAAVEMLEPLRGPVNSGQSATGGGQQSPEAPADSPG
;
A
#
# COMPACT_ATOMS: atom_id res chain seq x y z
N MET A 1 36.37 -23.10 0.78
CA MET A 1 36.17 -22.64 2.17
C MET A 1 35.12 -23.54 2.82
N THR A 2 35.56 -24.43 3.71
CA THR A 2 34.68 -25.34 4.46
C THR A 2 33.93 -24.54 5.52
N ARG A 3 32.60 -24.44 5.38
CA ARG A 3 31.73 -23.77 6.36
C ARG A 3 31.73 -24.62 7.62
N ALA A 4 32.43 -24.18 8.66
CA ALA A 4 32.44 -24.88 9.95
C ALA A 4 31.00 -25.03 10.46
N ALA A 5 30.62 -26.24 10.83
CA ALA A 5 29.30 -26.52 11.39
C ALA A 5 29.09 -25.64 12.64
N ALA A 6 27.92 -25.00 12.73
CA ALA A 6 27.58 -24.20 13.90
C ALA A 6 27.61 -25.08 15.16
N PRO A 7 28.16 -24.60 16.29
CA PRO A 7 28.20 -25.38 17.52
C PRO A 7 26.79 -25.80 17.96
N PRO A 8 26.62 -27.00 18.54
CA PRO A 8 25.32 -27.50 18.99
C PRO A 8 24.70 -26.53 20.00
N ARG A 9 23.41 -26.25 19.83
CA ARG A 9 22.66 -25.38 20.75
C ARG A 9 22.60 -26.04 22.14
N PRO A 10 22.85 -25.30 23.24
CA PRO A 10 22.59 -25.81 24.58
C PRO A 10 21.14 -26.31 24.71
N PRO A 11 20.87 -27.36 25.50
CA PRO A 11 19.50 -27.82 25.73
C PRO A 11 18.64 -26.68 26.26
N GLU A 12 17.42 -26.55 25.73
CA GLU A 12 16.49 -25.53 26.22
C GLU A 12 16.15 -25.83 27.69
N PRO A 13 16.20 -24.84 28.59
CA PRO A 13 15.86 -25.07 29.98
C PRO A 13 14.39 -25.48 30.10
N ASP A 14 14.13 -26.56 30.85
CA ASP A 14 12.78 -27.04 31.18
C ASP A 14 12.08 -26.05 32.11
N GLY A 15 11.47 -25.00 31.54
CA GLY A 15 10.65 -24.06 32.29
C GLY A 15 10.44 -22.70 31.60
N PRO A 16 9.46 -21.90 32.07
CA PRO A 16 9.29 -20.54 31.59
C PRO A 16 10.53 -19.71 31.91
N ARG A 17 11.10 -19.05 30.89
CA ARG A 17 12.24 -18.14 31.07
C ARG A 17 11.83 -16.99 31.99
N GLN A 18 12.58 -16.80 33.08
CA GLN A 18 12.38 -15.67 33.98
C GLN A 18 12.84 -14.38 33.29
N VAL A 19 11.99 -13.35 33.29
CA VAL A 19 12.28 -12.02 32.73
C VAL A 19 11.82 -10.95 33.71
N SER A 20 12.46 -9.79 33.69
CA SER A 20 12.07 -8.63 34.47
C SER A 20 10.70 -8.09 34.05
N LYS A 21 10.10 -7.24 34.89
CA LYS A 21 8.83 -6.56 34.58
C LYS A 21 8.90 -5.72 33.30
N PHE A 22 10.02 -5.04 33.07
CA PHE A 22 10.24 -4.25 31.84
C PHE A 22 10.23 -5.15 30.60
N GLU A 23 11.01 -6.23 30.62
CA GLU A 23 11.10 -7.18 29.51
C GLU A 23 9.77 -7.89 29.24
N PHE A 24 9.02 -8.22 30.29
CA PHE A 24 7.67 -8.77 30.16
C PHE A 24 6.73 -7.82 29.42
N ASN A 25 6.75 -6.52 29.76
CA ASN A 25 5.97 -5.52 29.06
C ASN A 25 6.43 -5.30 27.62
N LEU A 26 7.75 -5.27 27.39
CA LEU A 26 8.34 -5.19 26.05
C LEU A 26 7.86 -6.33 25.16
N LEU A 27 7.87 -7.57 25.66
CA LEU A 27 7.38 -8.74 24.92
C LEU A 27 5.88 -8.65 24.62
N ARG A 28 5.07 -8.08 25.53
CA ARG A 28 3.63 -7.86 25.27
C ARG A 28 3.39 -6.75 24.24
N ILE A 29 4.16 -5.67 24.29
CA ILE A 29 4.12 -4.61 23.27
C ILE A 29 4.52 -5.16 21.90
N LEU A 30 5.59 -5.95 21.82
CA LEU A 30 5.98 -6.64 20.59
C LEU A 30 4.84 -7.52 20.07
N ARG A 31 4.24 -8.36 20.93
CA ARG A 31 3.11 -9.23 20.54
C ARG A 31 1.89 -8.43 20.08
N PHE A 32 1.63 -7.27 20.67
CA PHE A 32 0.59 -6.34 20.23
C PHE A 32 0.85 -5.84 18.82
N MET A 33 2.06 -5.34 18.57
CA MET A 33 2.46 -4.79 17.26
C MET A 33 2.38 -5.84 16.15
N VAL A 34 2.64 -7.11 16.43
CA VAL A 34 2.51 -8.22 15.46
C VAL A 34 1.13 -8.89 15.45
N GLY A 35 0.13 -8.33 16.14
CA GLY A 35 -1.26 -8.82 16.11
C GLY A 35 -1.54 -10.10 16.92
N HIS A 36 -0.69 -10.42 17.88
CA HIS A 36 -0.77 -11.59 18.77
C HIS A 36 -1.11 -11.24 20.22
N PHE A 37 -1.64 -10.04 20.47
CA PHE A 37 -2.04 -9.57 21.78
C PHE A 37 -3.28 -8.68 21.67
N PRO A 38 -4.23 -8.70 22.64
CA PRO A 38 -5.45 -7.89 22.57
C PRO A 38 -5.14 -6.40 22.41
N ALA A 39 -5.81 -5.74 21.47
CA ALA A 39 -5.52 -4.36 21.10
C ALA A 39 -5.65 -3.38 22.27
N ASP A 40 -6.73 -3.49 23.06
CA ASP A 40 -6.98 -2.57 24.19
C ASP A 40 -5.86 -2.66 25.26
N GLN A 41 -5.43 -3.88 25.58
CA GLN A 41 -4.35 -4.09 26.54
C GLN A 41 -3.00 -3.65 25.98
N GLY A 42 -2.74 -3.90 24.69
CA GLY A 42 -1.53 -3.44 24.02
C GLY A 42 -1.43 -1.91 24.01
N MET A 43 -2.54 -1.24 23.73
CA MET A 43 -2.64 0.22 23.74
C MET A 43 -2.36 0.80 25.13
N GLN A 44 -2.91 0.18 26.18
CA GLN A 44 -2.64 0.58 27.56
C GLN A 44 -1.14 0.46 27.90
N LEU A 45 -0.47 -0.58 27.41
CA LEU A 45 0.96 -0.78 27.64
C LEU A 45 1.82 0.28 26.93
N VAL A 46 1.50 0.64 25.69
CA VAL A 46 2.23 1.67 24.91
C VAL A 46 2.06 3.08 25.50
N ARG A 47 0.98 3.31 26.25
CA ARG A 47 0.72 4.56 26.98
C ARG A 47 1.34 4.59 28.38
N ALA A 48 1.83 3.45 28.87
CA ALA A 48 2.45 3.35 30.18
C ALA A 48 3.96 3.65 30.09
N THR A 49 4.56 4.01 31.22
CA THR A 49 5.99 4.26 31.35
C THR A 49 6.58 3.25 32.32
N VAL A 50 7.72 2.66 31.97
CA VAL A 50 8.45 1.74 32.84
C VAL A 50 9.92 2.13 32.85
N THR A 51 10.55 2.13 34.03
CA THR A 51 11.98 2.42 34.15
C THR A 51 12.80 1.45 33.29
N ARG A 52 13.59 2.01 32.38
CA ARG A 52 14.44 1.25 31.46
C ARG A 52 15.63 0.62 32.21
N PRO A 53 15.89 -0.69 32.07
CA PRO A 53 17.10 -1.32 32.60
C PRO A 53 18.34 -0.94 31.77
N GLU A 54 19.53 -1.06 32.35
CA GLU A 54 20.80 -0.81 31.64
C GLU A 54 21.02 -1.79 30.46
N CYS A 55 20.63 -3.06 30.65
CA CYS A 55 20.68 -4.08 29.63
C CYS A 55 19.46 -5.01 29.70
N LEU A 56 19.14 -5.64 28.56
CA LEU A 56 18.18 -6.73 28.50
C LEU A 56 18.92 -8.05 28.80
N SER A 57 18.26 -8.94 29.53
CA SER A 57 18.70 -10.31 29.71
C SER A 57 18.78 -11.05 28.38
N ALA A 58 19.72 -11.99 28.26
CA ALA A 58 19.84 -12.85 27.10
C ALA A 58 18.52 -13.61 26.81
N GLY A 59 17.82 -14.03 27.87
CA GLY A 59 16.52 -14.69 27.77
C GLY A 59 15.46 -13.83 27.09
N ALA A 60 15.36 -12.54 27.42
CA ALA A 60 14.43 -11.62 26.77
C ALA A 60 14.79 -11.35 25.31
N VAL A 61 16.08 -11.17 25.00
CA VAL A 61 16.56 -10.98 23.62
C VAL A 61 16.23 -12.19 22.74
N ASP A 62 16.43 -13.40 23.25
CA ASP A 62 16.05 -14.62 22.55
C ASP A 62 14.54 -14.72 22.32
N LEU A 63 13.72 -14.35 23.31
CA LEU A 63 12.27 -14.32 23.18
C LEU A 63 11.79 -13.28 22.15
N VAL A 64 12.47 -12.12 22.06
CA VAL A 64 12.20 -11.13 21.01
C VAL A 64 12.52 -11.71 19.63
N LYS A 65 13.70 -12.32 19.47
CA LYS A 65 14.10 -12.97 18.20
C LYS A 65 13.11 -14.06 17.79
N ASP A 66 12.73 -14.92 18.73
CA ASP A 66 11.78 -16.01 18.49
C ASP A 66 10.40 -15.49 18.11
N THR A 67 9.92 -14.46 18.82
CA THR A 67 8.62 -13.83 18.54
C THR A 67 8.63 -13.17 17.16
N LEU A 68 9.66 -12.40 16.81
CA LEU A 68 9.78 -11.77 15.48
C LEU A 68 9.84 -12.82 14.36
N ALA A 69 10.67 -13.86 14.52
CA ALA A 69 10.83 -14.91 13.52
C ALA A 69 9.52 -15.68 13.27
N LYS A 70 8.75 -15.97 14.31
CA LYS A 70 7.50 -16.73 14.20
C LYS A 70 6.30 -15.87 13.82
N ALA A 71 6.08 -14.75 14.50
CA ALA A 71 4.87 -13.96 14.35
C ALA A 71 4.82 -13.22 13.00
N CYS A 72 5.93 -12.65 12.53
CA CYS A 72 5.98 -11.99 11.23
C CYS A 72 5.73 -12.98 10.08
N VAL A 73 6.32 -14.17 10.15
CA VAL A 73 6.06 -15.25 9.17
C VAL A 73 4.62 -15.71 9.24
N LEU A 74 4.08 -15.96 10.44
CA LEU A 74 2.68 -16.36 10.62
C LEU A 74 1.71 -15.30 10.08
N PHE A 75 2.02 -14.02 10.24
CA PHE A 75 1.26 -12.94 9.64
C PHE A 75 1.27 -13.03 8.10
N LEU A 76 2.45 -13.10 7.48
CA LEU A 76 2.59 -13.19 6.02
C LEU A 76 1.87 -14.41 5.45
N VAL A 77 1.97 -15.55 6.13
CA VAL A 77 1.20 -16.76 5.83
C VAL A 77 -0.28 -16.42 5.82
N LYS A 78 -0.85 -15.93 6.93
CA LYS A 78 -2.28 -15.58 7.03
C LYS A 78 -2.76 -14.60 5.94
N GLN A 79 -1.93 -13.63 5.55
CA GLN A 79 -2.33 -12.63 4.55
C GLN A 79 -2.33 -13.16 3.12
N GLY A 80 -1.59 -14.21 2.81
CA GLY A 80 -1.60 -14.74 1.44
C GLY A 80 -0.44 -15.66 1.07
N ALA A 81 0.64 -15.73 1.87
CA ALA A 81 1.84 -16.48 1.46
C ALA A 81 1.60 -17.98 1.25
N TRP A 82 0.56 -18.55 1.89
CA TRP A 82 0.17 -19.97 1.70
C TRP A 82 -0.65 -20.24 0.45
N ARG A 83 -1.18 -19.20 -0.20
CA ARG A 83 -2.05 -19.36 -1.36
C ARG A 83 -1.23 -19.79 -2.57
N ASN A 84 -1.80 -20.65 -3.40
CA ASN A 84 -1.23 -20.99 -4.69
C ASN A 84 -1.62 -19.91 -5.70
N ASP A 85 -0.73 -18.96 -5.94
CA ASP A 85 -0.96 -17.79 -6.81
C ASP A 85 0.18 -17.70 -7.84
N LYS A 86 -0.02 -16.90 -8.88
CA LYS A 86 0.95 -16.65 -9.96
C LYS A 86 1.56 -15.28 -9.77
N TYR A 87 2.87 -15.15 -9.88
CA TYR A 87 3.58 -13.85 -9.88
C TYR A 87 4.73 -13.89 -10.86
N LEU A 88 5.22 -12.73 -11.27
CA LEU A 88 6.34 -12.62 -12.19
C LEU A 88 7.67 -12.80 -11.46
N ARG A 89 8.56 -13.59 -12.07
CA ARG A 89 9.98 -13.71 -11.72
C ARG A 89 10.77 -13.65 -13.01
N GLU A 90 11.63 -12.64 -13.12
CA GLU A 90 12.42 -12.42 -14.33
C GLU A 90 11.55 -12.36 -15.61
N GLY A 91 10.37 -11.71 -15.50
CA GLY A 91 9.40 -11.59 -16.60
C GLY A 91 8.54 -12.83 -16.87
N ASN A 92 8.79 -13.96 -16.19
CA ASN A 92 8.04 -15.20 -16.37
C ASN A 92 7.06 -15.45 -15.22
N PRO A 93 5.82 -15.88 -15.51
CA PRO A 93 4.85 -16.24 -14.48
C PRO A 93 5.24 -17.54 -13.79
N VAL A 94 5.44 -17.47 -12.48
CA VAL A 94 5.72 -18.63 -11.62
C VAL A 94 4.54 -18.84 -10.67
N GLN A 95 3.96 -20.03 -10.73
CA GLN A 95 2.84 -20.45 -9.89
C GLN A 95 3.33 -21.21 -8.66
N GLY A 96 2.72 -20.98 -7.50
CA GLY A 96 2.97 -21.75 -6.28
C GLY A 96 2.68 -20.96 -5.02
N ARG A 97 2.96 -21.55 -3.85
CA ARG A 97 3.00 -20.82 -2.58
C ARG A 97 4.33 -20.11 -2.48
N VAL A 98 4.43 -19.01 -1.73
CA VAL A 98 5.65 -18.19 -1.70
C VAL A 98 6.92 -19.01 -1.37
N TRP A 99 6.83 -19.98 -0.46
CA TRP A 99 7.98 -20.83 -0.10
C TRP A 99 8.30 -21.95 -1.10
N ASP A 100 7.40 -22.24 -2.05
CA ASP A 100 7.66 -23.19 -3.13
C ASP A 100 8.43 -22.52 -4.29
N ARG A 101 8.23 -21.20 -4.48
CA ARG A 101 8.72 -20.42 -5.64
C ARG A 101 9.91 -19.52 -5.34
N VAL A 102 10.07 -19.05 -4.10
CA VAL A 102 11.13 -18.11 -3.72
C VAL A 102 12.15 -18.86 -2.88
N PRO A 103 13.45 -18.88 -3.19
CA PRO A 103 14.49 -19.50 -2.34
C PRO A 103 14.47 -19.04 -0.87
N LEU A 104 14.97 -19.87 0.05
CA LEU A 104 14.91 -19.58 1.49
C LEU A 104 15.72 -18.33 1.85
N ASP A 105 16.88 -18.15 1.26
CA ASP A 105 17.78 -17.01 1.44
C ASP A 105 17.15 -15.69 1.00
N GLU A 106 16.34 -15.69 -0.06
CA GLU A 106 15.62 -14.49 -0.53
C GLU A 106 14.42 -14.10 0.35
N ARG A 107 13.86 -15.05 1.11
CA ARG A 107 12.65 -14.84 1.95
C ARG A 107 12.94 -14.83 3.46
N SER A 108 14.20 -15.03 3.86
CA SER A 108 14.62 -15.04 5.27
C SER A 108 14.57 -13.65 5.89
N LEU A 109 13.62 -13.40 6.78
CA LEU A 109 13.49 -12.10 7.45
C LEU A 109 14.66 -11.87 8.40
N THR A 110 15.46 -10.84 8.13
CA THR A 110 16.59 -10.44 8.98
C THR A 110 16.30 -9.10 9.61
N PHE A 111 16.11 -9.07 10.93
CA PHE A 111 15.86 -7.83 11.67
C PHE A 111 17.16 -7.21 12.16
N SER A 112 17.22 -5.89 12.16
CA SER A 112 18.36 -5.13 12.65
C SER A 112 18.09 -4.48 14.02
N ARG A 113 19.12 -3.83 14.56
CA ARG A 113 19.10 -3.21 15.90
C ARG A 113 17.96 -2.19 16.14
N PRO A 114 17.55 -1.34 15.19
CA PRO A 114 16.47 -0.37 15.36
C PRO A 114 15.14 -0.95 15.86
N VAL A 115 14.80 -2.19 15.50
CA VAL A 115 13.58 -2.83 16.01
C VAL A 115 13.65 -3.02 17.52
N LEU A 116 14.79 -3.48 18.05
CA LEU A 116 14.95 -3.66 19.48
C LEU A 116 15.07 -2.33 20.23
N GLU A 117 15.67 -1.32 19.62
CA GLU A 117 15.74 0.04 20.18
C GLU A 117 14.36 0.69 20.24
N PHE A 118 13.56 0.52 19.19
CA PHE A 118 12.16 0.95 19.17
C PHE A 118 11.35 0.30 20.29
N LEU A 119 11.45 -1.02 20.44
CA LEU A 119 10.72 -1.75 21.47
C LEU A 119 11.13 -1.30 22.88
N GLN A 120 12.42 -1.06 23.12
CA GLN A 120 12.89 -0.49 24.38
C GLN A 120 12.33 0.92 24.62
N TRP A 121 12.38 1.79 23.61
CA TRP A 121 11.82 3.14 23.69
C TRP A 121 10.31 3.12 23.95
N ALA A 122 9.54 2.37 23.17
CA ALA A 122 8.08 2.26 23.30
C ALA A 122 7.64 1.62 24.63
N THR A 123 8.52 0.89 25.31
CA THR A 123 8.26 0.35 26.65
C THR A 123 8.67 1.32 27.76
N ALA A 124 9.74 2.08 27.53
CA ALA A 124 10.27 3.03 28.51
C ALA A 124 9.49 4.34 28.54
N GLU A 125 8.94 4.76 27.40
CA GLU A 125 8.36 6.07 27.19
C GLU A 125 6.85 5.99 26.92
N LYS A 126 6.13 7.03 27.34
CA LYS A 126 4.74 7.23 26.90
C LYS A 126 4.73 7.79 25.48
N VAL A 127 4.55 6.92 24.49
CA VAL A 127 4.78 7.23 23.05
C VAL A 127 4.04 8.47 22.56
N ASN A 128 2.83 8.74 23.04
CA ASN A 128 2.03 9.90 22.62
C ASN A 128 2.40 11.23 23.31
N ASP A 129 3.24 11.21 24.33
CA ASP A 129 3.53 12.38 25.19
C ASP A 129 5.05 12.61 25.38
N THR A 130 5.87 11.66 24.93
CA THR A 130 7.30 11.71 25.19
C THR A 130 8.01 12.75 24.34
N LYS A 131 8.91 13.49 25.00
CA LYS A 131 9.92 14.34 24.34
C LYS A 131 11.21 13.56 24.04
N ALA A 132 11.34 12.34 24.54
CA ALA A 132 12.54 11.53 24.34
C ALA A 132 12.66 11.19 22.85
N PRO A 133 13.78 11.57 22.21
CA PRO A 133 13.96 11.29 20.81
C PRO A 133 14.25 9.79 20.63
N TRP A 134 13.39 9.13 19.88
CA TRP A 134 13.74 7.92 19.15
C TRP A 134 13.41 8.14 17.69
N ASP A 135 14.34 7.78 16.81
CA ASP A 135 14.13 7.61 15.39
C ASP A 135 15.16 6.62 14.85
N ALA A 136 14.88 6.03 13.70
CA ALA A 136 15.82 5.18 12.97
C ALA A 136 16.08 5.78 11.59
N ALA A 137 17.36 5.94 11.25
CA ALA A 137 17.73 6.44 9.94
C ALA A 137 17.21 5.48 8.85
N PRO A 138 16.41 5.93 7.87
CA PRO A 138 15.77 5.05 6.88
C PRO A 138 16.74 4.17 6.10
N LYS A 139 17.93 4.71 5.79
CA LYS A 139 18.98 4.00 5.03
C LYS A 139 19.54 2.77 5.75
N GLY A 140 19.29 2.61 7.05
CA GLY A 140 19.75 1.48 7.84
C GLY A 140 18.71 0.36 8.00
N LEU A 141 17.49 0.54 7.50
CA LEU A 141 16.42 -0.43 7.71
C LEU A 141 16.49 -1.57 6.69
N THR A 142 16.44 -2.79 7.21
CA THR A 142 16.23 -3.98 6.39
C THR A 142 14.76 -4.04 5.93
N PRO A 143 14.44 -4.82 4.87
CA PRO A 143 13.05 -5.09 4.49
C PRO A 143 12.19 -5.63 5.65
N ALA A 144 12.77 -6.44 6.53
CA ALA A 144 12.07 -6.99 7.68
C ALA A 144 11.77 -5.93 8.75
N ASP A 145 12.67 -4.96 8.95
CA ASP A 145 12.43 -3.84 9.87
C ASP A 145 11.31 -2.93 9.35
N GLU A 146 11.30 -2.62 8.06
CA GLU A 146 10.21 -1.86 7.42
C GLU A 146 8.87 -2.58 7.59
N PHE A 147 8.84 -3.89 7.38
CA PHE A 147 7.65 -4.70 7.59
C PHE A 147 7.19 -4.67 9.05
N PHE A 148 8.11 -4.80 10.01
CA PHE A 148 7.79 -4.68 11.44
C PHE A 148 7.25 -3.29 11.79
N PHE A 149 7.86 -2.20 11.31
CA PHE A 149 7.37 -0.85 11.58
C PHE A 149 6.00 -0.61 10.94
N TRP A 150 5.73 -1.15 9.76
CA TRP A 150 4.40 -1.13 9.19
C TRP A 150 3.36 -1.85 10.08
N LEU A 151 3.69 -3.04 10.59
CA LEU A 151 2.82 -3.77 11.52
C LEU A 151 2.57 -2.98 12.81
N ALA A 152 3.62 -2.40 13.39
CA ALA A 152 3.52 -1.56 14.58
C ALA A 152 2.63 -0.33 14.33
N PHE A 153 2.77 0.31 13.17
CA PHE A 153 1.93 1.42 12.75
C PHE A 153 0.46 0.97 12.67
N ASP A 154 0.17 -0.10 11.92
CA ASP A 154 -1.20 -0.59 11.72
C ASP A 154 -1.88 -0.99 13.03
N ALA A 155 -1.14 -1.63 13.95
CA ALA A 155 -1.63 -2.00 15.28
C ALA A 155 -2.09 -0.80 16.12
N THR A 156 -1.47 0.37 15.92
CA THR A 156 -1.77 1.59 16.70
C THR A 156 -2.85 2.49 16.10
N ARG A 157 -3.39 2.16 14.92
CA ARG A 157 -4.31 3.05 14.18
C ARG A 157 -5.65 3.34 14.87
N ALA A 158 -6.04 2.53 15.85
CA ALA A 158 -7.21 2.81 16.67
C ALA A 158 -7.02 4.04 17.58
N ASP A 159 -5.78 4.48 17.79
CA ASP A 159 -5.41 5.62 18.62
C ASP A 159 -4.77 6.74 17.78
N PRO A 160 -5.51 7.82 17.46
CA PRO A 160 -5.00 8.93 16.66
C PRO A 160 -3.76 9.62 17.25
N ASP A 161 -3.62 9.70 18.58
CA ASP A 161 -2.51 10.40 19.21
C ASP A 161 -1.20 9.62 19.04
N LEU A 162 -1.26 8.31 19.20
CA LEU A 162 -0.12 7.43 18.92
C LEU A 162 0.23 7.41 17.44
N LEU A 163 -0.78 7.36 16.57
CA LEU A 163 -0.59 7.42 15.13
C LEU A 163 0.14 8.70 14.72
N ASN A 164 -0.28 9.84 15.27
CA ASN A 164 0.35 11.14 15.07
C ASN A 164 1.79 11.19 15.59
N ALA A 165 2.08 10.53 16.71
CA ALA A 165 3.43 10.45 17.24
C ALA A 165 4.35 9.59 16.36
N LEU A 166 3.87 8.43 15.91
CA LEU A 166 4.66 7.50 15.10
C LEU A 166 4.90 8.01 13.68
N ARG A 167 3.88 8.58 13.01
CA ARG A 167 4.02 9.07 11.62
C ARG A 167 5.06 10.18 11.45
N ARG A 168 5.42 10.87 12.54
CA ARG A 168 6.47 11.91 12.55
C ARG A 168 7.88 11.35 12.60
N LYS A 169 8.07 10.07 12.95
CA LYS A 169 9.38 9.43 12.94
C LYS A 169 9.71 8.97 11.52
N ASP A 170 10.96 9.14 11.11
CA ASP A 170 11.42 8.80 9.77
C ASP A 170 11.22 7.32 9.44
N ALA A 171 11.38 6.44 10.43
CA ALA A 171 11.14 5.00 10.30
C ALA A 171 9.71 4.63 9.85
N PHE A 172 8.72 5.48 10.10
CA PHE A 172 7.34 5.31 9.62
C PHE A 172 7.04 6.22 8.45
N ARG A 173 7.43 7.50 8.54
CA ARG A 173 7.17 8.54 7.54
C ARG A 173 7.68 8.16 6.15
N THR A 174 8.85 7.56 6.09
CA THR A 174 9.50 7.17 4.82
C THR A 174 9.23 5.73 4.43
N ASN A 175 8.49 4.98 5.25
CA ASN A 175 8.25 3.56 5.04
C ASN A 175 7.23 3.34 3.91
N PRO A 176 7.64 2.72 2.79
CA PRO A 176 6.76 2.56 1.64
C PRO A 176 5.57 1.63 1.93
N LEU A 177 5.69 0.68 2.87
CA LEU A 177 4.58 -0.19 3.27
C LEU A 177 3.47 0.56 4.03
N CYS A 178 3.83 1.57 4.82
CA CYS A 178 2.85 2.46 5.47
C CYS A 178 2.07 3.27 4.42
N TRP A 179 2.77 3.84 3.44
CA TRP A 179 2.16 4.63 2.38
C TRP A 179 1.26 3.83 1.43
N VAL A 180 1.67 2.62 1.02
CA VAL A 180 0.83 1.80 0.11
C VAL A 180 -0.42 1.25 0.82
N THR A 181 -0.38 1.09 2.14
CA THR A 181 -1.50 0.50 2.92
C THR A 181 -2.48 1.54 3.43
N CYS A 182 -1.99 2.71 3.84
CA CYS A 182 -2.80 3.73 4.51
C CYS A 182 -2.24 5.15 4.30
N PRO A 183 -2.20 5.64 3.05
CA PRO A 183 -1.59 6.93 2.73
C PRO A 183 -2.28 8.11 3.40
N GLY A 184 -3.60 8.04 3.64
CA GLY A 184 -4.34 9.08 4.36
C GLY A 184 -3.87 9.31 5.81
N ASP A 185 -3.29 8.29 6.44
CA ASP A 185 -2.76 8.40 7.81
C ASP A 185 -1.32 8.96 7.84
N MET A 186 -0.63 8.93 6.70
CA MET A 186 0.78 9.33 6.56
C MET A 186 0.98 10.83 6.31
N ILE A 187 -0.09 11.57 6.05
CA ILE A 187 -0.01 12.99 5.71
C ILE A 187 0.19 13.82 6.97
N ASP A 188 1.18 14.71 6.92
CA ASP A 188 1.36 15.79 7.90
C ASP A 188 1.26 17.14 7.17
N GLY A 189 0.04 17.57 6.84
CA GLY A 189 -0.22 18.82 6.09
C GLY A 189 -1.18 18.66 4.91
N ASP A 190 -1.10 19.58 3.95
CA ASP A 190 -1.95 19.58 2.75
C ASP A 190 -1.27 18.91 1.54
N ASP A 191 0.06 18.73 1.58
CA ASP A 191 0.86 18.15 0.50
C ASP A 191 1.22 16.70 0.82
N ALA A 192 0.83 15.79 -0.08
CA ALA A 192 1.19 14.39 0.00
C ALA A 192 2.47 14.12 -0.79
N THR A 193 3.54 13.76 -0.10
CA THR A 193 4.85 13.41 -0.67
C THR A 193 5.16 11.94 -0.39
N PRO A 194 4.63 11.01 -1.21
CA PRO A 194 4.94 9.59 -1.03
C PRO A 194 6.45 9.33 -1.18
N PRO A 195 6.99 8.31 -0.49
CA PRO A 195 8.38 7.92 -0.61
C PRO A 195 8.64 7.28 -1.98
N ASP A 196 9.91 7.00 -2.26
CA ASP A 196 10.27 6.17 -3.40
C ASP A 196 9.75 4.73 -3.19
N PHE A 197 8.95 4.25 -4.13
CA PHE A 197 8.41 2.89 -4.12
C PHE A 197 9.26 1.89 -4.91
N ALA A 198 10.27 2.33 -5.69
CA ALA A 198 11.10 1.42 -6.49
C ALA A 198 11.67 0.24 -5.68
N PRO A 199 12.18 0.43 -4.43
CA PRO A 199 12.68 -0.68 -3.63
C PRO A 199 11.64 -1.77 -3.30
N LEU A 200 10.33 -1.48 -3.35
CA LEU A 200 9.28 -2.48 -3.08
C LEU A 200 9.21 -3.58 -4.14
N PHE A 201 9.74 -3.35 -5.34
CA PHE A 201 9.63 -4.29 -6.46
C PHE A 201 10.85 -5.23 -6.58
N GLU A 202 11.78 -5.15 -5.63
CA GLU A 202 13.03 -5.91 -5.63
C GLU A 202 13.18 -6.81 -4.38
N GLY A 203 13.91 -7.92 -4.57
CA GLY A 203 14.35 -8.83 -3.52
C GLY A 203 13.25 -9.23 -2.51
N GLN A 204 13.60 -9.16 -1.22
CA GLN A 204 12.70 -9.52 -0.12
C GLN A 204 11.47 -8.62 0.00
N ARG A 205 11.57 -7.33 -0.38
CA ARG A 205 10.42 -6.40 -0.32
C ARG A 205 9.34 -6.82 -1.31
N ALA A 206 9.73 -7.24 -2.51
CA ALA A 206 8.80 -7.81 -3.49
C ALA A 206 8.09 -9.04 -2.92
N VAL A 207 8.83 -9.96 -2.28
CA VAL A 207 8.26 -11.18 -1.67
C VAL A 207 7.24 -10.83 -0.59
N ILE A 208 7.53 -9.84 0.27
CA ILE A 208 6.58 -9.35 1.28
C ILE A 208 5.33 -8.79 0.59
N LEU A 209 5.50 -7.97 -0.44
CA LEU A 209 4.39 -7.34 -1.18
C LEU A 209 3.50 -8.36 -1.91
N GLU A 210 4.06 -9.47 -2.40
CA GLU A 210 3.30 -10.60 -2.93
C GLU A 210 2.38 -11.21 -1.85
N CYS A 211 2.93 -11.45 -0.65
CA CYS A 211 2.15 -11.99 0.46
C CYS A 211 1.01 -11.05 0.88
N LEU A 212 1.21 -9.73 0.74
CA LEU A 212 0.28 -8.71 1.18
C LEU A 212 -0.81 -8.37 0.15
N GLN A 213 -0.79 -8.91 -1.08
CA GLN A 213 -1.81 -8.56 -2.09
C GLN A 213 -3.26 -8.69 -1.59
N PRO A 214 -3.68 -9.81 -0.94
CA PRO A 214 -5.06 -9.92 -0.45
C PRO A 214 -5.37 -8.95 0.68
N HIS A 215 -4.38 -8.69 1.56
CA HIS A 215 -4.51 -7.73 2.65
C HIS A 215 -4.73 -6.31 2.09
N LEU A 216 -3.91 -5.90 1.12
CA LEU A 216 -4.01 -4.60 0.47
C LEU A 216 -5.37 -4.42 -0.23
N THR A 217 -5.84 -5.42 -0.98
CA THR A 217 -7.17 -5.37 -1.60
C THR A 217 -8.26 -5.15 -0.55
N HIS A 218 -8.28 -5.95 0.52
CA HIS A 218 -9.29 -5.80 1.56
C HIS A 218 -9.21 -4.44 2.25
N ARG A 219 -7.99 -3.96 2.54
CA ARG A 219 -7.77 -2.68 3.21
C ARG A 219 -8.26 -1.51 2.37
N TRP A 220 -7.93 -1.47 1.08
CA TRP A 220 -8.34 -0.41 0.17
C TRP A 220 -9.86 -0.42 -0.04
N VAL A 221 -10.50 -1.58 -0.24
CA VAL A 221 -11.97 -1.67 -0.32
C VAL A 221 -12.62 -1.12 0.96
N ARG A 222 -12.08 -1.47 2.13
CA ARG A 222 -12.57 -0.92 3.40
C ARG A 222 -12.36 0.59 3.49
N SER A 223 -11.20 1.11 3.09
CA SER A 223 -10.91 2.56 3.09
C SER A 223 -11.92 3.32 2.23
N GLU A 224 -12.12 2.86 1.00
CA GLU A 224 -13.03 3.48 0.02
C GLU A 224 -14.49 3.49 0.52
N ARG A 225 -14.95 2.40 1.14
CA ARG A 225 -16.29 2.34 1.76
C ARG A 225 -16.45 3.29 2.94
N MET A 226 -15.36 3.60 3.65
CA MET A 226 -15.41 4.47 4.82
C MET A 226 -15.37 5.96 4.48
N LYS A 227 -14.96 6.31 3.25
CA LYS A 227 -14.98 7.69 2.76
C LYS A 227 -16.36 8.32 2.82
N GLY A 228 -17.40 7.57 2.48
CA GLY A 228 -18.80 8.02 2.56
C GLY A 228 -19.25 8.45 3.97
N GLN A 229 -18.44 8.22 5.00
CA GLN A 229 -18.69 8.66 6.39
C GLN A 229 -17.84 9.87 6.82
N ILE A 230 -16.99 10.39 5.95
CA ILE A 230 -16.14 11.55 6.25
C ILE A 230 -16.98 12.81 6.06
N GLY A 231 -17.35 13.46 7.16
CA GLY A 231 -18.08 14.74 7.15
C GLY A 231 -17.21 15.98 6.90
N ASP A 232 -15.93 15.89 7.21
CA ASP A 232 -15.00 17.01 7.11
C ASP A 232 -14.39 17.13 5.71
N TRP A 233 -14.63 18.27 5.04
CA TRP A 233 -14.16 18.56 3.69
C TRP A 233 -12.64 18.60 3.56
N LYS A 234 -11.94 19.11 4.58
CA LYS A 234 -10.48 19.22 4.57
C LYS A 234 -9.87 17.82 4.71
N ARG A 235 -10.37 17.02 5.66
CA ARG A 235 -9.96 15.63 5.86
C ARG A 235 -10.18 14.78 4.62
N MET A 236 -11.36 14.88 3.99
CA MET A 236 -11.65 14.16 2.74
C MET A 236 -10.65 14.53 1.64
N ARG A 237 -10.39 15.83 1.46
CA ARG A 237 -9.43 16.31 0.45
C ARG A 237 -8.02 15.79 0.71
N GLN A 238 -7.54 15.94 1.95
CA GLN A 238 -6.21 15.49 2.34
C GLN A 238 -6.05 13.99 2.10
N GLN A 239 -6.96 13.18 2.65
CA GLN A 239 -6.94 11.73 2.47
C GLN A 239 -6.95 11.33 0.99
N GLY A 240 -7.88 11.89 0.21
CA GLY A 240 -7.99 11.59 -1.21
C GLY A 240 -6.77 11.99 -2.03
N ARG A 241 -6.15 13.14 -1.73
CA ARG A 241 -4.90 13.57 -2.38
C ARG A 241 -3.75 12.62 -2.10
N ALA A 242 -3.58 12.16 -0.87
CA ALA A 242 -2.50 11.22 -0.57
C ALA A 242 -2.74 9.83 -1.14
N GLU A 243 -3.97 9.34 -1.12
CA GLU A 243 -4.31 8.09 -1.78
C GLU A 243 -4.01 8.15 -3.27
N PHE A 244 -4.38 9.25 -3.94
CA PHE A 244 -4.09 9.45 -5.35
C PHE A 244 -2.57 9.52 -5.61
N ALA A 245 -1.84 10.35 -4.86
CA ALA A 245 -0.40 10.51 -5.02
C ALA A 245 0.37 9.19 -4.76
N ALA A 246 0.01 8.47 -3.69
CA ALA A 246 0.63 7.20 -3.34
C ALA A 246 0.38 6.13 -4.40
N LEU A 247 -0.88 5.96 -4.86
CA LEU A 247 -1.20 4.98 -5.90
C LEU A 247 -0.53 5.34 -7.23
N GLN A 248 -0.53 6.60 -7.63
CA GLN A 248 0.12 7.03 -8.86
C GLN A 248 1.64 6.75 -8.84
N ALA A 249 2.31 7.13 -7.74
CA ALA A 249 3.74 6.87 -7.58
C ALA A 249 4.05 5.37 -7.51
N PHE A 250 3.23 4.59 -6.79
CA PHE A 250 3.37 3.14 -6.69
C PHE A 250 3.18 2.43 -8.04
N LEU A 251 2.11 2.78 -8.79
CA LEU A 251 1.85 2.19 -10.11
C LEU A 251 2.96 2.55 -11.10
N LYS A 252 3.45 3.80 -11.08
CA LYS A 252 4.60 4.21 -11.90
C LYS A 252 5.84 3.37 -11.59
N ALA A 253 6.15 3.15 -10.31
CA ALA A 253 7.27 2.32 -9.89
C ALA A 253 7.07 0.85 -10.30
N ALA A 254 5.86 0.30 -10.17
CA ALA A 254 5.53 -1.06 -10.59
C ALA A 254 5.75 -1.29 -12.09
N HIS A 255 5.30 -0.33 -12.91
CA HIS A 255 5.47 -0.36 -14.36
C HIS A 255 6.95 -0.26 -14.75
N ALA A 256 7.68 0.68 -14.15
CA ALA A 256 9.12 0.84 -14.39
C ALA A 256 9.92 -0.43 -14.02
N ALA A 257 9.53 -1.13 -12.95
CA ALA A 257 10.14 -2.39 -12.54
C ALA A 257 9.69 -3.62 -13.38
N LYS A 258 8.79 -3.44 -14.37
CA LYS A 258 8.13 -4.54 -15.10
C LYS A 258 7.45 -5.56 -14.15
N ARG A 259 6.93 -5.09 -13.01
CA ARG A 259 6.27 -5.88 -11.94
C ARG A 259 4.81 -5.49 -11.77
N THR A 260 4.06 -5.46 -12.87
CA THR A 260 2.62 -5.15 -12.88
C THR A 260 1.79 -6.16 -12.04
N ASP A 261 2.33 -7.36 -11.81
CA ASP A 261 1.78 -8.37 -10.92
C ASP A 261 1.69 -7.95 -9.45
N LEU A 262 2.53 -7.02 -9.02
CA LEU A 262 2.51 -6.49 -7.65
C LEU A 262 1.50 -5.34 -7.46
N ALA A 263 0.89 -4.86 -8.55
CA ALA A 263 -0.18 -3.86 -8.54
C ALA A 263 -1.59 -4.46 -8.68
N ARG A 264 -1.72 -5.80 -8.72
CA ARG A 264 -3.01 -6.49 -8.90
C ARG A 264 -4.04 -6.15 -7.83
N PHE A 265 -3.61 -5.80 -6.62
CA PHE A 265 -4.54 -5.38 -5.58
C PHE A 265 -5.33 -4.12 -5.98
N VAL A 266 -4.79 -3.21 -6.80
CA VAL A 266 -5.50 -1.99 -7.26
C VAL A 266 -6.61 -2.36 -8.25
N LEU A 267 -6.33 -3.25 -9.20
CA LEU A 267 -7.33 -3.80 -10.11
C LEU A 267 -8.43 -4.54 -9.35
N LYS A 268 -8.04 -5.44 -8.42
CA LYS A 268 -8.99 -6.20 -7.59
C LYS A 268 -9.83 -5.31 -6.67
N THR A 269 -9.26 -4.21 -6.17
CA THR A 269 -9.99 -3.22 -5.37
C THR A 269 -11.08 -2.55 -6.21
N ASN A 270 -10.74 -2.05 -7.40
CA ASN A 270 -11.72 -1.45 -8.31
C ASN A 270 -12.82 -2.45 -8.69
N ALA A 271 -12.46 -3.68 -9.05
CA ALA A 271 -13.44 -4.72 -9.37
C ALA A 271 -14.39 -5.02 -8.20
N ALA A 272 -13.88 -5.05 -6.96
CA ALA A 272 -14.69 -5.26 -5.77
C ALA A 272 -15.64 -4.08 -5.47
N LEU A 273 -15.22 -2.84 -5.74
CA LEU A 273 -16.07 -1.65 -5.57
C LEU A 273 -17.17 -1.60 -6.62
N PHE A 274 -16.84 -1.82 -7.89
CA PHE A 274 -17.78 -1.72 -9.02
C PHE A 274 -18.51 -3.03 -9.34
N THR A 275 -18.76 -3.85 -8.32
CA THR A 275 -19.70 -4.99 -8.42
C THR A 275 -21.11 -4.48 -8.74
N SER A 276 -21.52 -3.38 -8.09
CA SER A 276 -22.72 -2.59 -8.40
C SER A 276 -22.38 -1.28 -9.12
N GLU A 277 -23.39 -0.61 -9.65
CA GLU A 277 -23.24 0.77 -10.13
C GLU A 277 -23.11 1.71 -8.93
N LEU A 278 -22.01 2.46 -8.89
CA LEU A 278 -21.73 3.44 -7.85
C LEU A 278 -21.79 4.83 -8.46
N THR A 279 -22.43 5.76 -7.76
CA THR A 279 -22.44 7.19 -8.10
C THR A 279 -21.47 7.93 -7.18
N PRO A 280 -21.05 9.17 -7.52
CA PRO A 280 -20.17 9.97 -6.67
C PRO A 280 -20.65 10.16 -5.22
N VAL A 281 -21.97 10.07 -4.99
CA VAL A 281 -22.59 10.15 -3.66
C VAL A 281 -22.08 9.04 -2.74
N PHE A 282 -21.67 7.89 -3.27
CA PHE A 282 -21.06 6.81 -2.47
C PHE A 282 -19.85 7.30 -1.66
N TRP A 283 -18.99 8.12 -2.26
CA TRP A 283 -17.80 8.66 -1.59
C TRP A 283 -18.06 9.98 -0.89
N THR A 284 -18.95 10.81 -1.43
CA THR A 284 -19.10 12.22 -1.01
C THR A 284 -20.34 12.48 -0.17
N GLY A 285 -21.26 11.52 -0.05
CA GLY A 285 -22.53 11.69 0.66
C GLY A 285 -22.39 11.95 2.16
N GLY A 286 -21.22 11.64 2.74
CA GLY A 286 -20.91 11.94 4.13
C GLY A 286 -20.58 13.41 4.40
N LEU A 287 -20.20 14.19 3.38
CA LEU A 287 -19.74 15.57 3.55
C LEU A 287 -20.85 16.46 4.11
N GLN A 288 -20.55 17.17 5.20
CA GLN A 288 -21.51 18.02 5.90
C GLN A 288 -21.18 19.51 5.73
N GLY A 289 -22.17 20.37 6.01
CA GLY A 289 -22.02 21.83 5.96
C GLY A 289 -21.96 22.41 4.54
N SER A 290 -21.69 23.72 4.44
CA SER A 290 -21.64 24.44 3.16
C SER A 290 -20.42 24.12 2.30
N GLY A 291 -19.45 23.38 2.86
CA GLY A 291 -18.14 23.15 2.27
C GLY A 291 -17.31 24.42 2.12
N PRO A 292 -16.14 24.32 1.45
CA PRO A 292 -15.32 25.47 1.06
C PRO A 292 -16.11 26.50 0.24
N PRO A 293 -15.83 27.81 0.42
CA PRO A 293 -16.58 28.87 -0.26
C PRO A 293 -16.37 28.87 -1.78
N ARG A 294 -15.19 28.45 -2.25
CA ARG A 294 -14.86 28.39 -3.68
C ARG A 294 -15.39 27.10 -4.29
N LEU A 295 -16.06 27.20 -5.45
CA LEU A 295 -16.52 26.03 -6.21
C LEU A 295 -15.34 25.11 -6.61
N ALA A 296 -14.21 25.69 -7.02
CA ALA A 296 -13.01 24.95 -7.39
C ALA A 296 -12.52 24.04 -6.26
N ASP A 297 -12.53 24.54 -5.02
CA ASP A 297 -12.13 23.79 -3.82
C ASP A 297 -13.09 22.63 -3.53
N ARG A 298 -14.40 22.82 -3.77
CA ARG A 298 -15.39 21.74 -3.63
C ARG A 298 -15.17 20.64 -4.67
N LEU A 299 -14.98 21.02 -5.93
CA LEU A 299 -14.69 20.08 -7.02
C LEU A 299 -13.37 19.33 -6.78
N ASP A 300 -12.34 20.01 -6.27
CA ASP A 300 -11.08 19.37 -5.90
C ASP A 300 -11.25 18.32 -4.80
N THR A 301 -12.02 18.62 -3.75
CA THR A 301 -12.34 17.63 -2.71
C THR A 301 -13.10 16.43 -3.27
N GLN A 302 -14.08 16.67 -4.14
CA GLN A 302 -14.84 15.59 -4.77
C GLN A 302 -13.96 14.72 -5.67
N ARG A 303 -13.09 15.32 -6.49
CA ARG A 303 -12.10 14.59 -7.31
C ARG A 303 -11.11 13.79 -6.47
N ALA A 304 -10.66 14.35 -5.35
CA ALA A 304 -9.78 13.67 -4.41
C ALA A 304 -10.47 12.44 -3.80
N ALA A 305 -11.77 12.51 -3.52
CA ALA A 305 -12.52 11.38 -2.98
C ALA A 305 -12.48 10.13 -3.90
N LEU A 306 -12.41 10.32 -5.23
CA LEU A 306 -12.32 9.25 -6.23
C LEU A 306 -10.87 8.85 -6.59
N ALA A 307 -9.95 8.89 -5.62
CA ALA A 307 -8.56 8.53 -5.83
C ALA A 307 -8.33 7.14 -6.48
N VAL A 308 -9.04 6.11 -6.01
CA VAL A 308 -8.92 4.72 -6.52
C VAL A 308 -9.56 4.52 -7.89
N PRO A 309 -10.82 4.93 -8.15
CA PRO A 309 -11.43 4.85 -9.49
C PRO A 309 -10.58 5.49 -10.59
N ARG A 310 -9.97 6.65 -10.29
CA ARG A 310 -9.12 7.37 -11.25
C ARG A 310 -7.87 6.60 -11.67
N GLN A 311 -7.43 5.59 -10.92
CA GLN A 311 -6.30 4.75 -11.33
C GLN A 311 -6.66 3.81 -12.48
N MET A 312 -7.95 3.60 -12.80
CA MET A 312 -8.35 2.74 -13.92
C MET A 312 -7.81 3.22 -15.27
N GLU A 313 -7.62 4.53 -15.45
CA GLU A 313 -6.99 5.10 -16.66
C GLU A 313 -5.57 4.55 -16.85
N VAL A 314 -4.78 4.48 -15.77
CA VAL A 314 -3.42 3.92 -15.80
C VAL A 314 -3.45 2.42 -16.13
N LEU A 315 -4.37 1.68 -15.51
CA LEU A 315 -4.48 0.24 -15.75
C LEU A 315 -4.97 -0.10 -17.18
N GLU A 316 -5.79 0.75 -17.78
CA GLU A 316 -6.19 0.62 -19.19
C GLU A 316 -5.03 0.90 -20.16
N VAL A 317 -4.14 1.86 -19.84
CA VAL A 317 -2.90 2.04 -20.60
C VAL A 317 -2.09 0.74 -20.59
N TRP A 318 -1.89 0.13 -19.42
CA TRP A 318 -1.19 -1.15 -19.31
C TRP A 318 -1.89 -2.28 -20.07
N GLN A 319 -3.22 -2.30 -20.05
CA GLN A 319 -3.98 -3.28 -20.81
C GLN A 319 -3.77 -3.11 -22.32
N ARG A 320 -3.79 -1.87 -22.84
CA ARG A 320 -3.50 -1.60 -24.25
C ARG A 320 -2.07 -1.98 -24.63
N GLU A 321 -1.09 -1.65 -23.78
CA GLU A 321 0.30 -2.07 -23.95
C GLU A 321 0.40 -3.60 -24.02
N ALA A 322 -0.20 -4.31 -23.06
CA ALA A 322 -0.20 -5.77 -23.03
C ALA A 322 -0.83 -6.39 -24.29
N LEU A 323 -1.92 -5.81 -24.80
CA LEU A 323 -2.56 -6.24 -26.06
C LEU A 323 -1.65 -6.09 -27.28
N ASN A 324 -0.77 -5.09 -27.28
CA ASN A 324 0.17 -4.83 -28.37
C ASN A 324 1.45 -5.70 -28.32
N VAL A 325 1.70 -6.43 -27.23
CA VAL A 325 2.83 -7.36 -27.13
C VAL A 325 2.54 -8.62 -27.97
N GLY A 326 3.34 -8.84 -29.01
CA GLY A 326 3.26 -9.99 -29.90
C GLY A 326 3.71 -11.29 -29.25
N TYR A 327 3.36 -12.43 -29.86
CA TYR A 327 3.69 -13.77 -29.36
C TYR A 327 5.20 -14.00 -29.20
N PHE A 328 6.00 -13.39 -30.08
CA PHE A 328 7.46 -13.56 -30.11
C PHE A 328 8.23 -12.44 -29.38
N ASP A 329 7.53 -11.48 -28.76
CA ASP A 329 8.17 -10.34 -28.11
C ASP A 329 8.58 -10.64 -26.67
N GLU A 330 9.61 -9.93 -26.19
CA GLU A 330 9.99 -9.96 -24.77
C GLU A 330 8.80 -9.50 -23.91
N GLY A 331 8.52 -10.24 -22.84
CA GLY A 331 7.42 -9.92 -21.93
C GLY A 331 6.05 -10.46 -22.39
N TYR A 332 5.99 -11.30 -23.44
CA TYR A 332 4.75 -11.98 -23.82
C TYR A 332 4.10 -12.71 -22.64
N GLN A 333 4.87 -13.47 -21.86
CA GLN A 333 4.31 -14.22 -20.72
C GLN A 333 3.75 -13.29 -19.62
N ALA A 334 4.42 -12.17 -19.35
CA ALA A 334 3.92 -11.15 -18.43
C ALA A 334 2.63 -10.49 -18.95
N SER A 335 2.57 -10.20 -20.25
CA SER A 335 1.39 -9.61 -20.88
C SER A 335 0.20 -10.57 -20.85
N GLN A 336 0.41 -11.87 -21.07
CA GLN A 336 -0.63 -12.90 -20.95
C GLN A 336 -1.15 -13.01 -19.52
N MET A 337 -0.25 -12.96 -18.53
CA MET A 337 -0.67 -12.98 -17.12
C MET A 337 -1.54 -11.76 -16.77
N TRP A 338 -1.12 -10.56 -17.20
CA TRP A 338 -1.90 -9.34 -17.00
C TRP A 338 -3.27 -9.40 -17.69
N LYS A 339 -3.34 -9.86 -18.94
CA LYS A 339 -4.60 -10.05 -19.68
C LYS A 339 -5.55 -10.99 -18.93
N ALA A 340 -5.05 -12.08 -18.37
CA ALA A 340 -5.84 -13.02 -17.59
C ALA A 340 -6.37 -12.38 -16.29
N ASP A 341 -5.54 -11.60 -15.58
CA ASP A 341 -5.97 -10.86 -14.39
C ASP A 341 -7.02 -9.78 -14.74
N TRP A 342 -6.84 -9.08 -15.88
CA TRP A 342 -7.79 -8.11 -16.41
C TRP A 342 -9.15 -8.75 -16.71
N GLU A 343 -9.17 -9.89 -17.40
CA GLU A 343 -10.38 -10.64 -17.71
C GLU A 343 -11.07 -11.14 -16.44
N ALA A 344 -10.33 -11.74 -15.52
CA ALA A 344 -10.86 -12.25 -14.24
C ALA A 344 -11.51 -11.15 -13.39
N ALA A 345 -11.00 -9.91 -13.49
CA ALA A 345 -11.53 -8.74 -12.81
C ALA A 345 -12.67 -8.04 -13.57
N SER A 346 -13.11 -8.58 -14.72
CA SER A 346 -14.01 -7.88 -15.65
C SER A 346 -13.51 -6.45 -15.96
N GLY A 347 -12.20 -6.31 -16.17
CA GLY A 347 -11.49 -5.04 -16.15
C GLY A 347 -12.09 -3.97 -17.06
N THR A 348 -12.51 -4.33 -18.27
CA THR A 348 -13.15 -3.41 -19.22
C THR A 348 -14.46 -2.83 -18.68
N ARG A 349 -15.31 -3.67 -18.08
CA ARG A 349 -16.58 -3.22 -17.48
C ARG A 349 -16.32 -2.38 -16.24
N THR A 350 -15.35 -2.78 -15.42
CA THR A 350 -14.92 -2.06 -14.22
C THR A 350 -14.39 -0.68 -14.58
N ALA A 351 -13.55 -0.56 -15.62
CA ALA A 351 -13.00 0.70 -16.10
C ALA A 351 -14.10 1.64 -16.61
N ALA A 352 -15.02 1.14 -17.45
CA ALA A 352 -16.15 1.93 -17.93
C ALA A 352 -17.01 2.49 -16.77
N ARG A 353 -17.26 1.68 -15.73
CA ARG A 353 -17.99 2.13 -14.53
C ARG A 353 -17.21 3.16 -13.71
N ALA A 354 -15.90 2.98 -13.58
CA ALA A 354 -15.04 3.95 -12.90
C ALA A 354 -15.01 5.29 -13.63
N HIS A 355 -14.91 5.29 -14.96
CA HIS A 355 -14.98 6.50 -15.80
C HIS A 355 -16.32 7.20 -15.66
N ALA A 356 -17.43 6.46 -15.77
CA ALA A 356 -18.76 7.04 -15.58
C ALA A 356 -18.90 7.73 -14.21
N ALA A 357 -18.38 7.12 -13.14
CA ALA A 357 -18.37 7.74 -11.81
C ALA A 357 -17.50 9.01 -11.74
N VAL A 358 -16.35 9.04 -12.43
CA VAL A 358 -15.49 10.24 -12.49
C VAL A 358 -16.14 11.35 -13.32
N GLU A 359 -16.72 11.02 -14.47
CA GLU A 359 -17.39 11.98 -15.37
C GLU A 359 -18.61 12.63 -14.73
N MET A 360 -19.37 11.89 -13.92
CA MET A 360 -20.51 12.45 -13.16
C MET A 360 -20.13 13.61 -12.23
N LEU A 361 -18.86 13.71 -11.79
CA LEU A 361 -18.35 14.83 -10.99
C LEU A 361 -17.86 16.02 -11.81
N GLU A 362 -17.71 15.85 -13.12
CA GLU A 362 -17.16 16.87 -14.01
C GLU A 362 -18.18 17.39 -15.05
N PRO A 363 -19.41 17.77 -14.67
CA PRO A 363 -20.44 18.18 -15.64
C PRO A 363 -20.05 19.43 -16.45
N LEU A 364 -19.04 20.19 -16.00
CA LEU A 364 -18.51 21.37 -16.70
C LEU A 364 -17.47 21.03 -17.78
N ARG A 365 -16.92 19.79 -17.80
CA ARG A 365 -16.37 19.25 -19.04
C ARG A 365 -17.60 18.87 -19.86
N GLY A 366 -18.13 19.81 -20.64
CA GLY A 366 -19.17 19.50 -21.62
C GLY A 366 -18.80 18.23 -22.41
N PRO A 367 -19.77 17.46 -22.93
CA PRO A 367 -19.51 16.18 -23.58
C PRO A 367 -18.30 16.34 -24.49
N VAL A 368 -17.22 15.62 -24.19
CA VAL A 368 -16.04 15.62 -25.04
C VAL A 368 -16.57 15.12 -26.37
N ASN A 369 -16.74 16.05 -27.32
CA ASN A 369 -17.29 15.78 -28.65
C ASN A 369 -16.36 14.74 -29.30
N SER A 370 -16.66 13.48 -29.04
CA SER A 370 -15.94 12.32 -29.51
C SER A 370 -16.41 12.09 -30.93
N GLY A 371 -15.85 12.90 -31.83
CA GLY A 371 -15.97 12.68 -33.26
C GLY A 371 -17.37 12.91 -33.83
N GLN A 372 -17.75 14.18 -34.00
CA GLN A 372 -18.13 14.53 -35.37
C GLN A 372 -16.84 14.48 -36.18
N SER A 373 -16.57 13.31 -36.79
CA SER A 373 -15.62 13.20 -37.87
C SER A 373 -15.98 14.30 -38.88
N ALA A 374 -15.10 15.28 -39.03
CA ALA A 374 -15.18 16.22 -40.12
C ALA A 374 -14.93 15.42 -41.41
N THR A 375 -15.97 14.75 -41.91
CA THR A 375 -16.13 14.48 -43.33
C THR A 375 -16.26 15.84 -43.99
N GLY A 376 -15.10 16.45 -44.27
CA GLY A 376 -14.96 17.55 -45.20
C GLY A 376 -15.42 17.04 -46.56
N GLY A 377 -16.71 17.19 -46.83
CA GLY A 377 -17.23 17.18 -48.18
C GLY A 377 -16.61 18.36 -48.91
N GLY A 378 -15.55 18.10 -49.67
CA GLY A 378 -15.01 19.03 -50.65
C GLY A 378 -16.10 19.33 -51.68
N GLN A 379 -16.80 20.43 -51.50
CA GLN A 379 -17.72 20.97 -52.48
C GLN A 379 -16.86 21.63 -53.56
N GLN A 380 -16.67 20.94 -54.69
CA GLN A 380 -16.07 21.49 -55.90
C GLN A 380 -16.95 22.65 -56.39
N SER A 381 -16.38 23.86 -56.38
CA SER A 381 -16.94 25.02 -57.08
C SER A 381 -16.85 24.80 -58.60
N PRO A 382 -17.92 25.05 -59.37
CA PRO A 382 -17.86 25.01 -60.83
C PRO A 382 -17.13 26.25 -61.35
N GLU A 383 -16.02 26.01 -62.04
CA GLU A 383 -15.23 26.99 -62.77
C GLU A 383 -16.04 27.45 -64.02
N ALA A 384 -16.28 28.75 -64.12
CA ALA A 384 -17.00 29.36 -65.24
C ALA A 384 -16.06 29.60 -66.44
N PRO A 385 -16.52 29.42 -67.69
CA PRO A 385 -15.70 29.67 -68.87
C PRO A 385 -15.61 31.16 -69.16
N ALA A 386 -14.39 31.65 -69.39
CA ALA A 386 -14.13 33.01 -69.86
C ALA A 386 -14.26 33.07 -71.39
N ASP A 387 -15.20 33.89 -71.84
CA ASP A 387 -15.37 34.33 -73.23
C ASP A 387 -14.16 35.14 -73.72
N SER A 388 -13.64 34.78 -74.90
CA SER A 388 -13.03 35.70 -75.87
C SER A 388 -14.18 36.37 -76.65
N PRO A 389 -14.13 37.66 -77.04
CA PRO A 389 -13.26 38.09 -78.14
C PRO A 389 -12.83 39.59 -78.14
N GLY A 390 -11.95 39.93 -79.09
CA GLY A 390 -11.96 41.24 -79.77
C GLY A 390 -10.81 42.18 -79.45
#